data_AF-A0A2V7UG52-F1
#
_entry.id   AF-A0A2V7UG52-F1
#
_cell.length_a   1.000
_cell.length_b   1.000
_cell.length_c   1.000
_cell.angle_alpha   90.00
_cell.angle_beta   90.00
_cell.angle_gamma   90.00
#
_symmetry.space_group_name_H-M   'P 1'
#
loop_
_entity.id
_entity.type
_entity.pdbx_description
1 polymer ?
#
loop_
_entity_poly.entity_id
_entity_poly.type
_entity_poly.pdbx_seq_one_letter_code
_entity_poly.pdbx_strand_id
1 'polypeptide(L)' 'MCTVAVVTRPDDGRPPRAAAAAAYADGVRGVPGPGLAVSATDIRRRVKEGLSIRYLVPETVADYIAKRGLYR' A
#
# COMPACT_ATOMS: atom_id res chain seq x y z
N MET A 1 21.90 -8.30 11.64
CA MET A 1 21.67 -6.98 11.01
C MET A 1 20.41 -7.07 10.17
N CYS A 2 19.59 -6.01 10.14
CA CYS A 2 18.37 -5.94 9.33
C CYS A 2 18.53 -4.89 8.23
N THR A 3 17.86 -5.08 7.09
CA THR A 3 17.90 -4.17 5.95
C THR A 3 16.51 -3.60 5.70
N VAL A 4 16.41 -2.29 5.49
CA VAL A 4 15.16 -1.62 5.15
C VAL A 4 15.00 -1.58 3.63
N ALA A 5 14.00 -2.30 3.10
CA ALA A 5 13.63 -2.23 1.69
C ALA A 5 12.61 -1.11 1.45
N VAL A 6 12.90 -0.20 0.52
CA VAL A 6 12.04 0.94 0.18
C VAL A 6 11.49 0.78 -1.23
N VAL A 7 10.16 0.80 -1.36
CA VAL A 7 9.46 0.79 -2.65
C VAL A 7 8.73 2.12 -2.81
N THR A 8 8.93 2.78 -3.94
CA THR A 8 8.24 4.03 -4.28
C THR A 8 6.88 3.74 -4.88
N ARG A 9 5.89 4.58 -4.56
CA ARG A 9 4.55 4.49 -5.12
C ARG A 9 4.48 5.33 -6.41
N PRO A 10 3.80 4.90 -7.49
CA PRO A 10 3.78 5.64 -8.77
C PRO A 10 3.15 7.03 -8.68
N ASP A 11 2.16 7.16 -7.81
CA ASP A 11 1.21 8.28 -7.70
C ASP A 11 1.48 9.17 -6.49
N ASP A 12 2.65 9.06 -5.84
CA ASP A 12 2.98 9.87 -4.66
C ASP A 12 3.32 11.34 -4.98
N GLY A 13 3.49 11.69 -6.26
CA GLY A 13 3.80 13.05 -6.74
C GLY A 13 5.10 13.61 -6.14
N ARG A 14 5.86 12.78 -5.42
CA ARG A 14 7.05 13.15 -4.70
C ARG A 14 8.22 12.66 -5.54
N PRO A 15 9.28 13.46 -5.72
CA PRO A 15 10.50 12.91 -6.31
C PRO A 15 10.90 11.68 -5.51
N PRO A 16 11.29 10.57 -6.17
CA PRO A 16 11.70 9.35 -5.50
C PRO A 16 12.63 9.72 -4.34
N ARG A 17 12.21 9.44 -3.10
CA ARG A 17 13.11 9.61 -1.94
C ARG A 17 14.36 8.74 -2.06
N ALA A 18 14.48 7.91 -3.11
CA ALA A 18 15.72 7.34 -3.62
C ALA A 18 16.83 8.39 -3.85
N ALA A 19 16.51 9.64 -4.25
CA ALA A 19 17.50 10.72 -4.26
C ALA A 19 17.93 11.14 -2.83
N ALA A 20 17.05 10.97 -1.85
CA ALA A 20 17.38 11.11 -0.43
C ALA A 20 17.91 9.80 0.20
N ALA A 21 17.95 8.67 -0.52
CA ALA A 21 18.50 7.40 -0.03
C ALA A 21 20.03 7.41 0.04
N ALA A 22 20.68 8.32 -0.70
CA ALA A 22 22.08 8.64 -0.45
C ALA A 22 22.33 9.18 0.97
N ALA A 23 21.29 9.67 1.67
CA ALA A 23 21.37 10.24 3.01
C ALA A 23 20.88 9.31 4.14
N TYR A 24 20.35 8.11 3.82
CA TYR A 24 19.99 7.14 4.87
C TYR A 24 21.14 6.16 5.04
N ALA A 25 21.64 6.09 6.26
CA ALA A 25 22.77 5.30 6.71
C ALA A 25 22.76 3.83 6.25
N ASP A 26 23.94 3.22 6.39
CA ASP A 26 24.22 1.81 6.09
C ASP A 26 23.04 0.89 6.49
N GLY A 27 22.35 0.29 5.50
CA GLY A 27 21.22 -0.61 5.73
C GLY A 27 19.88 -0.29 5.02
N VAL A 28 19.79 0.75 4.18
CA VAL A 28 18.57 1.04 3.38
C VAL A 28 18.77 0.70 1.91
N ARG A 29 17.84 -0.03 1.29
CA ARG A 29 17.90 -0.44 -0.13
C ARG A 29 16.59 -0.12 -0.85
N GLY A 30 16.67 0.58 -1.98
CA GLY A 30 15.55 0.76 -2.89
C GLY A 30 15.26 -0.54 -3.66
N VAL A 31 13.99 -0.91 -3.79
CA VAL A 31 13.55 -2.12 -4.49
C VAL A 31 12.46 -1.75 -5.50
N PRO A 32 12.51 -2.22 -6.75
CA PRO A 32 11.42 -2.03 -7.70
C PRO A 32 10.16 -2.74 -7.19
N GLY A 33 9.01 -2.08 -7.28
CA GLY A 33 7.74 -2.65 -6.87
C GLY A 33 6.61 -2.39 -7.87
N PRO A 34 5.51 -3.14 -7.74
CA PRO A 34 4.37 -3.00 -8.64
C PRO A 34 3.74 -1.61 -8.47
N GLY A 35 3.33 -1.01 -9.59
CA GLY A 35 2.69 0.29 -9.60
C GLY A 35 1.23 0.28 -9.13
N LEU A 36 0.94 -0.41 -8.02
CA LEU A 36 -0.42 -0.55 -7.51
C LEU A 36 -0.75 0.61 -6.57
N ALA A 37 -1.59 1.52 -7.05
CA ALA A 37 -2.10 2.68 -6.31
C ALA A 37 -3.20 2.32 -5.29
N VAL A 38 -3.03 1.26 -4.51
CA VAL A 38 -4.02 0.82 -3.50
C VAL A 38 -3.61 1.30 -2.11
N SER A 39 -4.57 1.81 -1.34
CA SER A 39 -4.34 2.20 0.05
C SER A 39 -5.44 1.68 0.98
N ALA A 40 -5.06 1.33 2.21
CA ALA A 40 -6.02 0.86 3.21
C ALA A 40 -7.07 1.94 3.56
N THR A 41 -6.70 3.22 3.51
CA THR A 41 -7.63 4.34 3.73
C THR A 41 -8.74 4.36 2.68
N ASP A 42 -8.38 4.21 1.40
CA ASP A 42 -9.34 4.16 0.29
C ASP A 42 -10.22 2.91 0.36
N ILE A 43 -9.66 1.75 0.73
CA ILE A 43 -10.42 0.51 0.95
C ILE A 43 -11.44 0.70 2.08
N ARG A 44 -11.03 1.20 3.26
CA ARG A 44 -11.94 1.40 4.39
C ARG A 44 -13.06 2.39 4.06
N ARG A 45 -12.74 3.47 3.33
CA ARG A 45 -13.74 4.44 2.84
C ARG A 45 -14.75 3.75 1.93
N ARG A 46 -14.29 3.02 0.91
CA ARG A 46 -15.18 2.28 -0.02
C ARG A 46 -16.12 1.33 0.72
N VAL A 47 -15.60 0.56 1.68
CA VAL A 47 -16.44 -0.37 2.46
C VAL A 47 -17.53 0.37 3.23
N LYS A 48 -17.18 1.49 3.88
CA LYS A 48 -18.14 2.33 4.61
C LYS A 48 -19.21 2.94 3.70
N GLU A 49 -18.83 3.28 2.46
CA GLU A 49 -19.73 3.82 1.43
C GLU A 49 -20.51 2.73 0.68
N GLY A 50 -20.33 1.45 1.00
CA GLY A 50 -20.97 0.34 0.29
C GLY A 50 -20.44 0.11 -1.14
N LEU A 51 -19.28 0.68 -1.47
CA LEU A 51 -18.62 0.53 -2.76
C LEU A 51 -17.83 -0.79 -2.82
N SER A 52 -17.78 -1.36 -4.03
CA SER A 52 -17.02 -2.59 -4.28
C SER A 52 -15.52 -2.38 -4.06
N ILE A 53 -14.89 -3.35 -3.40
CA ILE A 53 -13.43 -3.45 -3.24
C ILE A 53 -12.83 -4.63 -4.03
N ARG A 54 -13.61 -5.21 -4.96
CA ARG A 54 -13.15 -6.30 -5.83
C ARG A 54 -11.93 -5.84 -6.63
N TYR A 55 -10.94 -6.72 -6.77
CA TYR A 55 -9.65 -6.47 -7.43
C TYR A 55 -8.70 -5.51 -6.71
N LEU A 56 -9.13 -4.85 -5.62
CA LEU A 56 -8.24 -4.04 -4.77
C LEU A 56 -7.60 -4.87 -3.67
N VAL A 57 -8.26 -5.96 -3.29
CA VAL A 57 -7.80 -6.93 -2.30
C VAL A 57 -8.05 -8.35 -2.81
N PRO A 58 -7.34 -9.36 -2.29
CA PRO A 58 -7.69 -10.76 -2.54
C PRO A 58 -9.14 -11.05 -2.17
N GLU A 59 -9.79 -11.94 -2.92
CA GLU A 59 -11.21 -12.30 -2.73
C GLU A 59 -11.49 -12.80 -1.30
N THR A 60 -10.59 -13.61 -0.75
CA THR A 60 -10.69 -14.12 0.62
C THR A 60 -10.71 -13.02 1.68
N VAL A 61 -10.04 -11.89 1.42
CA VAL A 61 -10.03 -10.72 2.31
C VAL A 61 -11.34 -9.95 2.17
N ALA A 62 -11.86 -9.77 0.96
CA ALA A 62 -13.16 -9.14 0.73
C ALA A 62 -14.29 -9.91 1.42
N ASP A 63 -14.29 -11.24 1.29
CA ASP A 63 -15.22 -12.13 1.98
C ASP A 63 -15.14 -12.01 3.49
N TYR A 64 -13.91 -11.95 4.03
CA TYR A 64 -13.71 -11.81 5.46
C TYR A 64 -14.28 -10.50 5.99
N ILE A 65 -14.03 -9.38 5.29
CA ILE A 65 -14.57 -8.06 5.62
C ILE A 65 -16.10 -8.11 5.62
N ALA A 66 -16.71 -8.71 4.59
CA ALA A 66 -18.16 -8.81 4.47
C ALA A 66 -18.78 -9.67 5.58
N LYS A 67 -18.24 -10.87 5.84
CA LYS A 67 -18.72 -11.81 6.87
C LYS A 67 -18.60 -11.28 8.28
N ARG A 68 -17.53 -10.52 8.57
CA ARG A 68 -17.28 -9.94 9.90
C ARG A 68 -17.87 -8.55 10.09
N GLY A 69 -18.42 -7.94 9.04
CA GLY A 69 -18.98 -6.59 9.09
C GLY A 69 -17.94 -5.51 9.39
N LEU A 70 -16.68 -5.69 8.94
CA LEU A 70 -15.61 -4.74 9.25
C LEU A 70 -15.79 -3.43 8.46
N TYR A 71 -15.32 -2.33 9.07
CA TYR A 71 -15.26 -0.99 8.45
C TYR A 71 -16.62 -0.39 8.05
N ARG A 72 -17.72 -0.87 8.64
CA ARG A 72 -19.04 -0.21 8.58
C ARG A 72 -19.15 0.86 9.66
#